data_AF-G8A019-F1
#
_entry.id   AF-G8A019-F1
#
_cell.length_a   1.000
_cell.length_b   1.000
_cell.length_c   1.000
_cell.angle_alpha   90.00
_cell.angle_beta   90.00
_cell.angle_gamma   90.00
#
_symmetry.space_group_name_H-M   'P 1'
#
loop_
_entity.id
_entity.type
_entity.pdbx_description
1 polymer ?
#
loop_
_entity_poly.entity_id
_entity_poly.type
_entity_poly.pdbx_seq_one_letter_code
_entity_poly.pdbx_strand_id
1 'polypeptide(L)'
;MRKPNLFRVRNDFTLYGLKDQLDQINCRLNHKDTRRVDSDEYRRPSTGSNGSIQFTHTKLRNEKDVGTMFSIFGQYNTKGPIELEISLVRSFEDI
;
A
#
# COMPACT_ATOMS: atom_id res chain seq x y z
N MET A 1 -19.44 7.25 0.76
CA MET A 1 -18.11 6.66 0.48
C MET A 1 -17.06 7.76 0.60
N ARG A 2 -15.94 7.53 1.31
CA ARG A 2 -14.78 8.45 1.28
C ARG A 2 -14.16 8.41 -0.11
N LYS A 3 -13.76 9.57 -0.64
CA LYS A 3 -13.06 9.68 -1.93
C LYS A 3 -11.66 9.06 -1.78
N PRO A 4 -11.26 8.08 -2.61
CA PRO A 4 -9.91 7.54 -2.57
C PRO A 4 -8.93 8.60 -3.09
N ASN A 5 -7.78 8.74 -2.42
CA ASN A 5 -6.71 9.61 -2.87
C ASN A 5 -5.74 8.80 -3.74
N LEU A 6 -5.52 9.22 -4.98
CA LEU A 6 -4.60 8.57 -5.90
C LEU A 6 -3.23 9.25 -5.84
N PHE A 7 -2.18 8.48 -5.57
CA PHE A 7 -0.81 8.96 -5.55
C PHE A 7 0.07 8.16 -6.49
N ARG A 8 1.08 8.82 -7.06
CA ARG A 8 2.14 8.16 -7.81
C ARG A 8 3.30 7.90 -6.86
N VAL A 9 3.51 6.63 -6.54
CA VAL A 9 4.59 6.16 -5.67
C VAL A 9 5.79 5.80 -6.56
N ARG A 10 7.01 6.13 -6.13
CA ARG A 10 8.21 5.57 -6.76
C ARG A 10 8.25 4.07 -6.47
N ASN A 11 8.70 3.30 -7.46
CA ASN A 11 8.88 1.86 -7.29
C ASN A 11 10.12 1.60 -6.42
N ASP A 12 9.98 1.80 -5.12
CA ASP A 12 11.02 1.49 -4.14
C ASP A 12 10.95 0.00 -3.83
N PHE A 13 12.03 -0.71 -4.12
CA PHE A 13 12.09 -2.16 -3.93
C PHE A 13 12.11 -2.59 -2.45
N THR A 14 12.24 -1.64 -1.52
CA THR A 14 12.29 -1.93 -0.08
C THR A 14 10.96 -1.61 0.59
N LEU A 15 10.57 -2.45 1.56
CA LEU A 15 9.40 -2.20 2.40
C LEU A 15 9.54 -0.89 3.18
N TYR A 16 10.76 -0.56 3.60
CA TYR A 16 11.05 0.69 4.28
C TYR A 16 10.82 1.91 3.38
N GLY A 17 11.32 1.90 2.13
CA GLY A 17 11.10 3.00 1.19
C GLY A 17 9.63 3.19 0.83
N LEU A 18 8.88 2.09 0.69
CA LEU A 18 7.43 2.15 0.53
C LEU A 18 6.75 2.80 1.75
N LYS A 19 7.10 2.38 2.97
CA LYS A 19 6.55 2.98 4.21
C LYS A 19 6.88 4.47 4.32
N ASP A 20 8.11 4.88 4.03
CA ASP A 20 8.54 6.29 4.05
C ASP A 20 7.74 7.15 3.05
N GLN A 21 7.51 6.66 1.83
CA GLN A 21 6.66 7.37 0.88
C GLN A 21 5.20 7.46 1.34
N LEU A 22 4.66 6.41 1.95
CA LEU A 22 3.31 6.43 2.51
C LEU A 22 3.21 7.40 3.70
N ASP A 23 4.26 7.52 4.53
CA ASP A 23 4.36 8.53 5.59
C ASP A 23 4.33 9.94 5.01
N GLN A 24 5.12 10.22 3.98
CA GLN A 24 5.12 11.53 3.32
C GLN A 24 3.73 11.87 2.74
N ILE A 25 3.02 10.88 2.18
CA ILE A 25 1.66 11.05 1.70
C ILE A 25 0.69 11.33 2.85
N ASN A 26 0.79 10.58 3.95
CA ASN A 26 -0.04 10.77 5.13
C ASN A 26 0.16 12.16 5.73
N CYS A 27 1.40 12.61 5.92
CA CYS A 27 1.72 13.95 6.41
C CYS A 27 1.15 15.06 5.50
N ARG A 28 1.12 14.85 4.18
CA ARG A 28 0.52 15.82 3.24
C ARG A 28 -1.00 15.88 3.36
N LEU A 29 -1.66 14.73 3.51
CA LEU A 29 -3.11 14.65 3.64
C LEU A 29 -3.60 15.08 5.02
N ASN A 30 -2.84 14.72 6.05
CA ASN A 30 -3.16 14.84 7.46
C ASN A 30 -2.00 15.56 8.17
N HIS A 31 -1.80 16.84 7.89
CA HIS A 31 -0.67 17.65 8.39
C HIS A 31 -0.50 17.73 9.91
N LYS A 32 -1.52 17.34 10.70
CA LYS A 32 -1.45 17.26 12.17
C LYS A 32 -1.23 15.84 12.68
N ASP A 33 -1.24 14.86 11.79
CA ASP A 33 -1.09 13.46 12.13
C ASP A 33 0.39 13.08 12.03
N THR A 34 1.04 12.97 13.19
CA THR A 34 2.43 12.55 13.31
C THR A 34 2.60 11.03 13.32
N ARG A 35 1.50 10.27 13.22
CA ARG A 35 1.56 8.81 13.18
C ARG A 35 2.26 8.32 11.91
N ARG A 36 3.09 7.30 12.07
CA ARG A 36 3.75 6.60 10.98
C ARG A 36 2.91 5.42 10.49
N VAL A 37 3.10 5.09 9.23
CA VAL A 37 2.48 4.01 8.49
C VAL A 37 3.07 2.69 8.97
N ASP A 38 2.23 1.95 9.68
CA ASP A 38 2.44 0.54 9.91
C ASP A 38 1.67 -0.22 8.84
N SER A 39 2.27 -0.34 7.66
CA SER A 39 1.63 -1.05 6.54
C SER A 39 1.28 -2.48 6.95
N ASP A 40 0.00 -2.83 6.87
CA ASP A 40 -0.47 -4.16 7.26
C ASP A 40 -1.13 -4.95 6.13
N GLU A 41 -1.78 -4.35 5.13
CA GLU A 41 -2.52 -5.11 4.11
C GLU A 41 -2.56 -4.48 2.71
N TYR A 42 -2.22 -5.30 1.72
CA TYR A 42 -2.41 -5.08 0.30
C TYR A 42 -3.64 -5.84 -0.18
N ARG A 43 -4.51 -5.17 -0.93
CA ARG A 43 -5.67 -5.80 -1.55
C ARG A 43 -5.26 -6.44 -2.88
N ARG A 44 -4.77 -7.68 -2.79
CA ARG A 44 -4.22 -8.45 -3.90
C ARG A 44 -5.30 -8.87 -4.90
N PRO A 45 -5.21 -8.47 -6.19
CA PRO A 45 -6.04 -9.03 -7.23
C PRO A 45 -5.60 -10.44 -7.59
N SER A 46 -6.56 -11.29 -7.89
CA SER A 46 -6.38 -12.64 -8.43
C SER A 46 -7.45 -12.92 -9.47
N THR A 47 -7.17 -13.81 -10.41
CA THR A 47 -8.14 -14.27 -11.40
C THR A 47 -8.75 -15.59 -10.91
N GLY A 48 -10.07 -15.60 -10.71
CA GLY A 48 -10.80 -16.82 -10.39
C GLY A 48 -10.88 -17.78 -11.57
N SER A 49 -11.30 -19.02 -11.34
CA SER A 49 -11.43 -20.05 -12.38
C SER A 49 -12.38 -19.67 -13.53
N ASN A 50 -13.32 -18.77 -13.28
CA ASN A 50 -14.28 -18.24 -14.25
C ASN A 50 -13.80 -16.93 -14.93
N GLY A 51 -12.54 -16.52 -14.73
CA GLY A 51 -11.98 -15.28 -15.29
C GLY A 51 -12.38 -13.99 -14.54
N SER A 52 -13.17 -14.09 -13.47
CA SER A 52 -13.50 -12.92 -12.63
C SER A 52 -12.28 -12.46 -11.83
N ILE A 53 -12.16 -11.15 -11.61
CA ILE A 53 -11.13 -10.60 -10.71
C ILE A 53 -11.68 -10.63 -9.30
N GLN A 54 -10.93 -11.28 -8.41
CA GLN A 54 -11.19 -11.32 -6.98
C GLN A 54 -10.09 -10.57 -6.24
N PHE A 55 -10.42 -10.12 -5.05
CA PHE A 55 -9.51 -9.34 -4.22
C PHE A 55 -9.35 -10.02 -2.87
N THR A 56 -8.11 -10.28 -2.48
CA THR A 56 -7.76 -10.89 -1.19
C THR A 56 -6.83 -9.98 -0.43
N HIS A 57 -7.04 -9.82 0.87
CA HIS A 57 -6.15 -9.06 1.73
C HIS A 57 -4.87 -9.85 2.01
N THR A 58 -3.71 -9.24 1.83
CA THR A 58 -2.39 -9.86 2.00
C THR A 58 -1.47 -8.94 2.79
N LYS A 59 -0.87 -9.42 3.87
CA LYS A 59 0.08 -8.61 4.64
C LYS A 59 1.42 -8.44 3.93
N LEU A 60 1.94 -7.22 3.90
CA LEU A 60 3.29 -6.91 3.42
C LEU A 60 4.26 -6.93 4.60
N ARG A 61 5.00 -8.02 4.79
CA ARG A 61 5.88 -8.22 5.96
C ARG A 61 7.34 -8.00 5.64
N ASN A 62 7.73 -8.12 4.37
CA ASN A 62 9.12 -8.04 3.94
C ASN A 62 9.22 -7.52 2.50
N GLU A 63 10.46 -7.32 2.04
CA GLU A 63 10.76 -6.82 0.69
C GLU A 63 10.27 -7.77 -0.42
N LYS A 64 10.27 -9.08 -0.17
CA LYS A 64 9.75 -10.07 -1.13
C LYS A 64 8.25 -9.91 -1.34
N ASP A 65 7.50 -9.59 -0.28
CA ASP A 65 6.06 -9.33 -0.38
C ASP A 65 5.80 -8.07 -1.22
N VAL A 66 6.61 -7.01 -1.02
CA VAL A 66 6.54 -5.77 -1.82
C VAL A 66 6.90 -6.03 -3.29
N GLY A 67 7.97 -6.78 -3.56
CA GLY A 67 8.32 -7.18 -4.92
C GLY A 67 7.23 -8.02 -5.60
N THR A 68 6.59 -8.90 -4.83
CA THR A 68 5.44 -9.70 -5.31
C THR A 68 4.24 -8.81 -5.62
N MET A 69 3.93 -7.83 -4.77
CA MET A 69 2.87 -6.86 -5.00
C MET A 69 3.06 -6.11 -6.33
N PHE A 70 4.25 -5.55 -6.58
CA PHE A 70 4.55 -4.83 -7.82
C PHE A 70 4.54 -5.75 -9.05
N SER A 71 5.02 -6.99 -8.91
CA SER A 71 4.96 -7.99 -9.99
C SER A 71 3.52 -8.31 -10.38
N ILE A 72 2.64 -8.49 -9.41
CA ILE A 72 1.20 -8.70 -9.63
C ILE A 72 0.59 -7.45 -10.26
N PHE A 73 0.91 -6.26 -9.77
CA PHE A 73 0.43 -5.02 -10.40
C PHE A 73 0.80 -4.95 -11.89
N GLY A 74 2.02 -5.33 -12.27
CA GLY A 74 2.41 -5.43 -13.68
C GLY A 74 1.48 -6.30 -14.53
N GLN A 75 0.95 -7.39 -13.97
CA GLN A 75 0.00 -8.29 -14.63
C GLN A 75 -1.43 -7.73 -14.69
N TYR A 76 -1.82 -6.89 -13.73
CA TYR A 76 -3.19 -6.38 -13.57
C TYR A 76 -3.32 -4.87 -13.79
N ASN A 77 -2.31 -4.18 -14.32
CA ASN A 77 -2.28 -2.72 -14.41
C ASN A 77 -3.45 -2.11 -15.23
N THR A 78 -4.02 -2.87 -16.18
CA THR A 78 -5.20 -2.48 -16.96
C THR A 78 -6.50 -2.50 -16.15
N LYS A 79 -6.48 -3.08 -14.94
CA LYS A 79 -7.65 -3.28 -14.09
C LYS A 79 -7.81 -2.21 -13.03
N GLY A 80 -6.80 -1.36 -12.83
CA GLY A 80 -6.84 -0.24 -11.89
C GLY A 80 -5.53 -0.08 -11.11
N PRO A 81 -5.49 0.91 -10.19
CA PRO A 81 -4.34 1.13 -9.31
C PRO A 81 -4.21 0.03 -8.25
N ILE A 82 -3.05 -0.01 -7.58
CA ILE A 82 -2.85 -0.80 -6.37
C ILE A 82 -3.71 -0.20 -5.24
N GLU A 83 -4.49 -1.06 -4.58
CA GLU A 83 -5.22 -0.69 -3.37
C GLU A 83 -4.46 -1.17 -2.13
N LEU A 84 -4.08 -0.22 -1.27
CA LEU A 84 -3.41 -0.45 0.01
C LEU A 84 -4.31 0.00 1.16
N GLU A 85 -4.41 -0.83 2.18
CA GLU A 85 -5.05 -0.49 3.45
C GLU A 85 -3.97 -0.30 4.51
N ILE A 86 -3.98 0.89 5.12
CA ILE A 86 -2.85 1.37 5.92
C ILE A 86 -3.30 1.57 7.36
N SER A 87 -2.60 0.91 8.29
CA SER A 87 -2.68 1.22 9.71
C SER A 87 -1.70 2.34 10.05
N LEU A 88 -2.09 3.23 10.96
CA LEU A 88 -1.23 4.30 11.46
C LEU A 88 -0.95 4.05 12.95
N VAL A 89 0.34 4.03 13.31
CA VAL A 89 0.80 3.86 14.69
C VAL A 89 1.51 5.13 15.16
N ARG A 90 1.40 5.42 16.46
CA ARG A 90 2.14 6.55 17.04
C ARG A 90 3.64 6.24 16.97
N SER A 91 4.42 7.14 16.38
CA SER A 91 5.87 7.13 16.54
C SER A 91 6.22 7.52 17.97
N PHE A 92 7.11 6.78 18.61
CA PHE A 92 7.63 7.11 19.95
C PHE A 92 8.64 8.27 19.96
N GLU A 93 8.79 8.98 18.84
CA GLU A 93 9.78 10.07 18.67
C GLU A 93 9.32 11.42 19.27
N ASP A 94 8.15 11.48 19.92
CA ASP A 94 7.75 12.61 20.78
C ASP A 94 8.02 12.29 22.26
N ILE A 95 9.29 12.36 22.70
CA ILE A 95 9.71 12.58 24.10
C ILE A 95 10.89 13.54 24.13
#